data_AF-A0A6A5GHI0-F1
#
_entry.id   AF-A0A6A5GHI0-F1
#
_cell.length_a   1.000
_cell.length_b   1.000
_cell.length_c   1.000
_cell.angle_alpha   90.00
_cell.angle_beta   90.00
_cell.angle_gamma   90.00
#
_symmetry.space_group_name_H-M   'P 1'
#
loop_
_entity.id
_entity.type
_entity.pdbx_description
1 polymer ?
#
loop_
_entity_poly.entity_id
_entity_poly.type
_entity_poly.pdbx_seq_one_letter_code
_entity_poly.pdbx_strand_id
1 'polypeptide(L)'
;MELPTSSKQLQELQKEFVAPTHPEICNPLVQEIYAENMNDFLKTKQYLQRYHLFWSIILQLHNQRSQGIKENNTQVKKMLETVINNLVRERNHSLGFSRKLIFDLHGFTVKGALEYVSDIKSAIENSKAKHKPITLITGHGERVDGAPTIKAEILRKFGENVQEELLNPGRLTFRVQETYMDYAHVRVVPILIM
;
A
#
# COMPACT_ATOMS: atom_id res chain seq x y z
N MET A 1 22.40 33.77 -4.38
CA MET A 1 22.96 32.43 -4.64
C MET A 1 21.88 31.63 -5.36
N GLU A 2 22.11 31.19 -6.59
CA GLU A 2 21.09 30.44 -7.35
C GLU A 2 20.99 29.00 -6.85
N LEU A 3 19.77 28.48 -6.72
CA LEU A 3 19.54 27.08 -6.37
C LEU A 3 19.99 26.14 -7.51
N PRO A 4 20.54 24.96 -7.19
CA PRO A 4 20.81 23.92 -8.18
C PRO A 4 19.54 23.56 -8.98
N THR A 5 19.68 23.21 -10.26
CA THR A 5 18.55 22.89 -11.16
C THR A 5 17.62 21.81 -10.60
N SER A 6 18.16 20.75 -9.99
CA SER A 6 17.33 19.70 -9.38
C SER A 6 16.51 20.20 -8.18
N SER A 7 17.04 21.17 -7.43
CA SER A 7 16.34 21.80 -6.31
C SER A 7 15.21 22.71 -6.78
N LYS A 8 15.38 23.41 -7.92
CA LYS A 8 14.31 24.22 -8.54
C LYS A 8 13.16 23.31 -9.04
N GLN A 9 13.49 22.24 -9.74
CA GLN A 9 12.53 21.25 -10.26
C GLN A 9 11.71 20.56 -9.14
N LEU A 10 12.36 20.17 -8.05
CA LEU A 10 11.66 19.59 -6.90
C LEU A 10 10.69 20.58 -6.25
N GLN A 11 11.08 21.86 -6.12
CA GLN A 11 10.18 22.90 -5.60
C GLN A 11 8.98 23.15 -6.51
N GLU A 12 9.16 23.06 -7.84
CA GLU A 12 8.05 23.15 -8.80
C GLU A 12 7.05 22.00 -8.61
N LEU A 13 7.53 20.76 -8.50
CA LEU A 13 6.67 19.61 -8.20
C LEU A 13 5.94 19.78 -6.87
N GLN A 14 6.63 20.26 -5.83
CA GLN A 14 6.01 20.50 -4.53
C GLN A 14 4.91 21.56 -4.62
N LYS A 15 5.15 22.68 -5.30
CA LYS A 15 4.15 23.74 -5.50
C LYS A 15 2.93 23.26 -6.30
N GLU A 16 3.14 22.38 -7.27
CA GLU A 16 2.07 21.88 -8.14
C GLU A 16 1.20 20.82 -7.45
N PHE A 17 1.81 19.91 -6.66
CA PHE A 17 1.12 18.72 -6.16
C PHE A 17 0.88 18.70 -4.64
N VAL A 18 1.63 19.45 -3.84
CA VAL A 18 1.37 19.56 -2.40
C VAL A 18 0.22 20.51 -2.16
N ALA A 19 -0.67 20.13 -1.24
CA ALA A 19 -1.95 20.77 -0.92
C ALA A 19 -2.06 22.27 -1.29
N PRO A 20 -3.14 22.63 -2.02
CA PRO A 20 -4.50 22.44 -1.49
C PRO A 20 -5.36 21.35 -2.18
N THR A 21 -4.89 20.69 -3.24
CA THR A 21 -5.72 19.80 -4.08
C THR A 21 -5.72 18.32 -3.70
N HIS A 22 -4.85 17.88 -2.78
CA HIS A 22 -4.78 16.47 -2.34
C HIS A 22 -4.28 16.36 -0.90
N PRO A 23 -5.07 15.83 0.06
CA PRO A 23 -4.67 15.78 1.47
C PRO A 23 -3.44 14.89 1.71
N GLU A 24 -3.26 13.84 0.90
CA GLU A 24 -2.14 12.89 1.08
C GLU A 24 -0.85 13.23 0.30
N ILE A 25 -0.86 14.15 -0.66
CA ILE A 25 0.39 14.53 -1.34
C ILE A 25 1.06 15.61 -0.50
N CYS A 26 2.08 15.19 0.24
CA CYS A 26 2.88 16.06 1.09
C CYS A 26 4.31 16.23 0.55
N ASN A 27 5.02 17.24 1.04
CA ASN A 27 6.41 17.50 0.65
C ASN A 27 7.30 16.24 0.78
N PRO A 28 7.27 15.48 1.90
CA PRO A 28 8.03 14.24 2.02
C PRO A 28 7.72 13.21 0.92
N LEU A 29 6.46 13.03 0.57
CA LEU A 29 6.07 12.07 -0.47
C LEU A 29 6.60 12.48 -1.85
N VAL A 30 6.49 13.77 -2.20
CA VAL A 30 7.03 14.28 -3.46
C VAL A 30 8.55 14.11 -3.52
N GLN A 31 9.25 14.37 -2.41
CA GLN A 31 10.70 14.16 -2.32
C GLN A 31 11.09 12.70 -2.49
N GLU A 32 10.39 11.78 -1.80
CA GLU A 32 10.60 10.34 -1.93
C GLU A 32 10.43 9.93 -3.39
N ILE A 33 9.27 10.20 -4.01
CA ILE A 33 8.98 9.83 -5.40
C ILE A 33 10.01 10.43 -6.38
N TYR A 34 10.45 11.68 -6.16
CA TYR A 34 11.46 12.32 -6.99
C TYR A 34 12.80 11.57 -6.92
N ALA A 35 13.26 11.25 -5.71
CA ALA A 35 14.46 10.44 -5.51
C ALA A 35 14.30 9.02 -6.11
N GLU A 36 13.12 8.41 -5.96
CA GLU A 36 12.82 7.09 -6.53
C GLU A 36 12.88 7.06 -8.06
N ASN A 37 12.52 8.17 -8.70
CA ASN A 37 12.63 8.36 -10.13
C ASN A 37 14.01 8.88 -10.57
N MET A 38 15.04 8.72 -9.72
CA MET A 38 16.41 9.14 -10.00
C MET A 38 16.52 10.65 -10.26
N ASN A 39 15.68 11.45 -9.59
CA ASN A 39 15.55 12.89 -9.79
C ASN A 39 15.11 13.29 -11.21
N ASP A 40 14.39 12.40 -11.91
CA ASP A 40 13.78 12.70 -13.21
C ASP A 40 12.48 13.49 -13.01
N PHE A 41 12.48 14.75 -13.43
CA PHE A 41 11.35 15.65 -13.29
C PHE A 41 10.12 15.19 -14.08
N LEU A 42 10.26 14.82 -15.35
CA LEU A 42 9.14 14.47 -16.20
C LEU A 42 8.49 13.17 -15.74
N LYS A 43 9.31 12.17 -15.41
CA LYS A 43 8.82 10.89 -14.90
C LYS A 43 8.10 11.05 -13.57
N THR A 44 8.62 11.89 -12.68
CA THR A 44 7.98 12.19 -11.39
C THR A 44 6.67 12.95 -11.57
N LYS A 45 6.65 13.95 -12.44
CA LYS A 45 5.43 14.70 -12.76
C LYS A 45 4.33 13.78 -13.31
N GLN A 46 4.66 12.94 -14.30
CA GLN A 46 3.72 11.96 -14.86
C GLN A 46 3.18 10.99 -13.80
N TYR A 47 4.05 10.52 -12.91
CA TYR A 47 3.66 9.68 -11.79
C TYR A 47 2.66 10.38 -10.88
N LEU A 48 2.98 11.59 -10.43
CA LEU A 48 2.14 12.37 -9.51
C LEU A 48 0.79 12.73 -10.13
N GLN A 49 0.74 13.05 -11.42
CA GLN A 49 -0.50 13.28 -12.16
C GLN A 49 -1.40 12.03 -12.18
N ARG A 50 -0.82 10.86 -12.47
CA ARG A 50 -1.58 9.60 -12.47
C ARG A 50 -2.05 9.23 -11.07
N TYR A 51 -1.19 9.40 -10.07
CA TYR A 51 -1.55 9.17 -8.67
C TYR A 51 -2.72 10.07 -8.24
N HIS A 52 -2.66 11.36 -8.56
CA HIS A 52 -3.72 12.32 -8.30
C HIS A 52 -5.05 11.97 -9.00
N LEU A 53 -4.99 11.49 -10.25
CA LEU A 53 -6.17 11.05 -10.99
C LEU A 53 -6.83 9.84 -10.32
N PHE A 54 -6.06 8.79 -9.99
CA PHE A 54 -6.57 7.63 -9.29
C PHE A 54 -7.25 8.02 -7.98
N TRP A 55 -6.59 8.89 -7.20
CA TRP A 55 -7.13 9.35 -5.92
C TRP A 55 -8.47 10.07 -6.08
N SER A 56 -8.54 11.02 -7.01
CA SER A 56 -9.76 11.79 -7.26
C SER A 56 -10.95 10.89 -7.62
N ILE A 57 -10.72 9.89 -8.48
CA ILE A 57 -11.77 8.92 -8.86
C ILE A 57 -12.16 8.06 -7.65
N ILE A 58 -11.18 7.53 -6.91
CA ILE A 58 -11.43 6.72 -5.71
C ILE A 58 -12.26 7.49 -4.70
N LEU A 59 -11.93 8.76 -4.44
CA LEU A 59 -12.66 9.62 -3.50
C LEU A 59 -14.10 9.86 -3.94
N GLN A 60 -14.33 10.14 -5.24
CA GLN A 60 -15.68 10.27 -5.79
C GLN A 60 -16.50 8.99 -5.60
N LEU A 61 -15.90 7.82 -5.82
CA LEU A 61 -16.57 6.53 -5.61
C LEU A 61 -16.88 6.29 -4.12
N HIS A 62 -15.99 6.68 -3.19
CA HIS A 62 -16.28 6.62 -1.75
C HIS A 62 -17.44 7.54 -1.36
N ASN A 63 -17.53 8.73 -1.96
CA ASN A 63 -18.64 9.65 -1.73
C ASN A 63 -19.95 9.07 -2.24
N GLN A 64 -19.98 8.50 -3.45
CA GLN A 64 -21.13 7.79 -4.00
C GLN A 64 -21.53 6.59 -3.14
N ARG A 65 -20.55 5.81 -2.64
CA ARG A 65 -20.82 4.68 -1.75
C ARG A 65 -21.48 5.16 -0.46
N SER A 66 -20.99 6.25 0.10
CA SER A 66 -21.52 6.84 1.33
C SER A 66 -22.96 7.32 1.13
N GLN A 67 -23.28 7.85 -0.05
CA GLN A 67 -24.65 8.19 -0.42
C GLN A 67 -25.54 6.94 -0.54
N GLY A 68 -25.08 5.90 -1.24
CA GLY A 68 -25.82 4.63 -1.35
C GLY A 68 -26.07 3.95 0.01
N ILE A 69 -25.18 4.14 1.00
CA ILE A 69 -25.42 3.71 2.39
C ILE A 69 -26.56 4.49 3.02
N LYS A 70 -26.58 5.83 2.88
CA LYS A 70 -27.65 6.68 3.43
C LYS A 70 -29.01 6.34 2.82
N GLU A 71 -29.03 5.91 1.56
CA GLU A 71 -30.23 5.50 0.83
C GLU A 71 -30.62 4.03 1.07
N ASN A 72 -29.93 3.30 1.94
CA ASN A 72 -30.09 1.85 2.18
C ASN A 72 -30.00 0.99 0.90
N ASN A 73 -29.32 1.48 -0.14
CA ASN A 73 -29.14 0.77 -1.40
C ASN A 73 -27.96 -0.20 -1.34
N THR A 74 -28.24 -1.40 -0.83
CA THR A 74 -27.23 -2.44 -0.61
C THR A 74 -26.56 -2.91 -1.91
N GLN A 75 -27.29 -2.92 -3.04
CA GLN A 75 -26.75 -3.34 -4.33
C GLN A 75 -25.73 -2.33 -4.86
N VAL A 76 -26.07 -1.04 -4.85
CA VAL A 76 -25.16 0.04 -5.26
C VAL A 76 -23.93 0.09 -4.36
N LYS A 77 -24.11 -0.07 -3.05
CA LYS A 77 -22.99 -0.18 -2.11
C LYS A 77 -22.01 -1.29 -2.52
N LYS A 78 -22.49 -2.53 -2.71
CA LYS A 78 -21.64 -3.68 -3.08
C LYS A 78 -20.93 -3.49 -4.42
N MET A 79 -21.63 -2.93 -5.41
CA MET A 79 -21.06 -2.60 -6.71
C MET A 79 -19.91 -1.61 -6.55
N LEU A 80 -20.12 -0.51 -5.83
CA LEU A 80 -19.11 0.53 -5.61
C LEU A 80 -17.92 0.00 -4.79
N GLU A 81 -18.14 -0.83 -3.77
CA GLU A 81 -17.05 -1.48 -3.03
C GLU A 81 -16.15 -2.31 -3.96
N THR A 82 -16.75 -3.05 -4.89
CA THR A 82 -16.02 -3.85 -5.89
C THR A 82 -15.21 -2.95 -6.82
N VAL A 83 -15.82 -1.91 -7.38
CA VAL A 83 -15.16 -0.95 -8.29
C VAL A 83 -14.00 -0.25 -7.59
N ILE A 84 -14.21 0.25 -6.37
CA ILE A 84 -13.17 0.89 -5.56
C ILE A 84 -11.98 -0.05 -5.36
N ASN A 85 -12.23 -1.27 -4.87
CA ASN A 85 -11.15 -2.21 -4.57
C ASN A 85 -10.36 -2.59 -5.84
N ASN A 86 -11.02 -2.79 -6.97
CA ASN A 86 -10.36 -3.09 -8.24
C ASN A 86 -9.52 -1.90 -8.73
N LEU A 87 -10.02 -0.68 -8.60
CA LEU A 87 -9.29 0.52 -9.00
C LEU A 87 -8.03 0.74 -8.15
N VAL A 88 -8.10 0.45 -6.85
CA VAL A 88 -6.92 0.56 -5.97
C VAL A 88 -5.89 -0.55 -6.28
N ARG A 89 -6.33 -1.76 -6.63
CA ARG A 89 -5.44 -2.83 -7.15
C ARG A 89 -4.74 -2.38 -8.44
N GLU A 90 -5.48 -1.80 -9.38
CA GLU A 90 -4.94 -1.30 -10.64
C GLU A 90 -3.94 -0.15 -10.41
N ARG A 91 -4.21 0.75 -9.47
CA ARG A 91 -3.25 1.79 -9.05
C ARG A 91 -1.92 1.17 -8.59
N ASN A 92 -1.98 0.15 -7.73
CA ASN A 92 -0.77 -0.54 -7.23
C ASN A 92 0.01 -1.23 -8.36
N HIS A 93 -0.69 -1.83 -9.32
CA HIS A 93 -0.07 -2.44 -10.48
C HIS A 93 0.59 -1.41 -11.42
N SER A 94 -0.17 -0.38 -11.78
CA SER A 94 0.16 0.55 -12.86
C SER A 94 1.16 1.65 -12.48
N LEU A 95 1.31 1.94 -11.19
CA LEU A 95 2.31 2.89 -10.67
C LEU A 95 3.67 2.23 -10.36
N GLY A 96 3.79 0.91 -10.48
CA GLY A 96 5.07 0.22 -10.34
C GLY A 96 5.58 0.09 -8.90
N PHE A 97 4.75 0.37 -7.90
CA PHE A 97 5.01 0.11 -6.49
C PHE A 97 5.45 -1.35 -6.22
N SER A 98 5.01 -2.28 -7.07
CA SER A 98 5.39 -3.70 -7.05
C SER A 98 6.90 -3.96 -7.16
N ARG A 99 7.68 -3.10 -7.82
CA ARG A 99 9.14 -3.29 -7.98
C ARG A 99 9.92 -3.15 -6.67
N LYS A 100 9.34 -2.46 -5.68
CA LYS A 100 9.96 -2.23 -4.37
C LYS A 100 9.23 -2.93 -3.23
N LEU A 101 8.26 -3.80 -3.54
CA LEU A 101 7.42 -4.45 -2.53
C LEU A 101 6.70 -3.43 -1.63
N ILE A 102 6.35 -2.27 -2.19
CA ILE A 102 5.50 -1.28 -1.53
C ILE A 102 4.09 -1.51 -2.07
N PHE A 103 3.09 -1.47 -1.21
CA PHE A 103 1.69 -1.57 -1.61
C PHE A 103 0.88 -0.51 -0.87
N ASP A 104 0.27 0.37 -1.64
CA ASP A 104 -0.58 1.42 -1.11
C ASP A 104 -2.02 0.90 -0.97
N LEU A 105 -2.41 0.68 0.29
CA LEU A 105 -3.73 0.23 0.69
C LEU A 105 -4.72 1.39 0.87
N HIS A 106 -4.26 2.64 0.75
CA HIS A 106 -5.12 3.78 0.97
C HIS A 106 -6.18 3.86 -0.13
N GLY A 107 -7.45 4.00 0.27
CA GLY A 107 -8.58 4.05 -0.66
C GLY A 107 -9.28 2.70 -0.86
N PHE A 108 -8.74 1.58 -0.37
CA PHE A 108 -9.52 0.35 -0.30
C PHE A 108 -10.69 0.48 0.67
N THR A 109 -11.70 -0.38 0.50
CA THR A 109 -12.57 -0.76 1.62
C THR A 109 -11.79 -1.61 2.63
N VAL A 110 -12.20 -1.65 3.89
CA VAL A 110 -11.53 -2.51 4.90
C VAL A 110 -11.45 -3.96 4.43
N LYS A 111 -12.57 -4.52 3.96
CA LYS A 111 -12.62 -5.89 3.43
C LYS A 111 -11.64 -6.07 2.25
N GLY A 112 -11.67 -5.15 1.29
CA GLY A 112 -10.79 -5.21 0.11
C GLY A 112 -9.31 -5.12 0.46
N ALA A 113 -8.94 -4.31 1.45
CA ALA A 113 -7.57 -4.22 1.94
C ALA A 113 -7.10 -5.54 2.56
N LEU A 114 -7.94 -6.17 3.40
CA LEU A 114 -7.62 -7.46 4.02
C LEU A 114 -7.49 -8.58 2.99
N GLU A 115 -8.34 -8.59 1.97
CA GLU A 115 -8.24 -9.52 0.83
C GLU A 115 -6.93 -9.29 0.07
N TYR A 116 -6.59 -8.04 -0.24
CA TYR A 116 -5.38 -7.73 -0.97
C TYR A 116 -4.10 -8.09 -0.19
N VAL A 117 -4.06 -7.87 1.13
CA VAL A 117 -2.96 -8.33 1.99
C VAL A 117 -2.89 -9.86 2.04
N SER A 118 -4.03 -10.56 1.99
CA SER A 118 -4.05 -12.03 1.93
C SER A 118 -3.49 -12.53 0.59
N ASP A 119 -3.79 -11.85 -0.52
CA ASP A 119 -3.23 -12.17 -1.84
C ASP A 119 -1.72 -11.95 -1.86
N ILE A 120 -1.24 -10.84 -1.28
CA ILE A 120 0.19 -10.55 -1.13
C ILE A 120 0.88 -11.64 -0.31
N LYS A 121 0.33 -11.99 0.87
CA LYS A 121 0.84 -13.08 1.73
C LYS A 121 0.96 -14.38 0.94
N SER A 122 -0.10 -14.77 0.24
CA SER A 122 -0.14 -16.00 -0.56
C SER A 122 0.88 -15.98 -1.70
N ALA A 123 1.06 -14.84 -2.38
CA ALA A 123 2.04 -14.72 -3.46
C ALA A 123 3.48 -14.87 -2.97
N ILE A 124 3.78 -14.39 -1.77
CA ILE A 124 5.09 -14.54 -1.12
C ILE A 124 5.33 -15.98 -0.69
N GLU A 125 4.36 -16.59 0.00
CA GLU A 125 4.47 -17.96 0.51
C GLU A 125 4.66 -18.98 -0.63
N ASN A 126 4.08 -18.72 -1.79
CA ASN A 126 4.24 -19.56 -2.98
C ASN A 126 5.49 -19.24 -3.81
N SER A 127 6.24 -18.20 -3.46
CA SER A 127 7.46 -17.82 -4.16
C SER A 127 8.69 -18.46 -3.53
N LYS A 128 9.60 -18.96 -4.37
CA LYS A 128 10.87 -19.59 -3.94
C LYS A 128 11.97 -18.58 -3.61
N ALA A 129 11.71 -17.29 -3.77
CA ALA A 129 12.70 -16.23 -3.55
C ALA A 129 12.78 -15.84 -2.08
N LYS A 130 13.97 -15.42 -1.60
CA LYS A 130 14.04 -14.68 -0.34
C LYS A 130 13.37 -13.33 -0.54
N HIS A 131 12.32 -13.06 0.24
CA HIS A 131 11.56 -11.83 0.12
C HIS A 131 12.13 -10.74 1.02
N LYS A 132 12.31 -9.55 0.44
CA LYS A 132 12.54 -8.33 1.24
C LYS A 132 11.27 -8.00 2.03
N PRO A 133 11.38 -7.28 3.16
CA PRO A 133 10.22 -6.75 3.86
C PRO A 133 9.32 -5.96 2.89
N ILE A 134 8.02 -6.15 3.03
CA ILE A 134 7.00 -5.44 2.26
C ILE A 134 6.53 -4.24 3.05
N THR A 135 6.39 -3.10 2.38
CA THR A 135 5.81 -1.91 2.99
C THR A 135 4.35 -1.81 2.58
N LEU A 136 3.44 -1.75 3.55
CA LEU A 136 2.03 -1.47 3.33
C LEU A 136 1.74 -0.02 3.76
N ILE A 137 1.20 0.80 2.86
CA ILE A 137 0.78 2.17 3.19
C ILE A 137 -0.72 2.14 3.47
N THR A 138 -1.13 2.45 4.70
CA THR A 138 -2.53 2.37 5.14
C THR A 138 -3.26 3.72 5.14
N GLY A 139 -2.57 4.80 4.80
CA GLY A 139 -3.06 6.18 4.93
C GLY A 139 -2.91 6.74 6.34
N HIS A 140 -3.17 8.04 6.53
CA HIS A 140 -2.93 8.78 7.77
C HIS A 140 -3.96 8.60 8.90
N GLY A 141 -4.89 7.64 8.78
CA GLY A 141 -5.49 7.01 9.95
C GLY A 141 -6.35 7.87 10.89
N GLU A 142 -6.71 9.11 10.55
CA GLU A 142 -7.76 9.83 11.28
C GLU A 142 -9.13 9.58 10.65
N ARG A 143 -10.07 9.05 11.43
CA ARG A 143 -11.48 9.04 11.07
C ARG A 143 -12.34 9.53 12.23
N VAL A 144 -13.31 10.34 11.83
CA VAL A 144 -14.50 10.73 12.59
C VAL A 144 -15.29 9.45 12.95
N ASP A 145 -15.77 9.34 14.18
CA ASP A 145 -16.75 8.35 14.65
C ASP A 145 -16.31 6.88 14.86
N GLY A 146 -15.04 6.61 15.24
CA GLY A 146 -14.68 5.33 15.90
C GLY A 146 -14.76 4.06 15.05
N ALA A 147 -14.92 4.15 13.73
CA ALA A 147 -14.91 2.99 12.82
C ALA A 147 -13.50 2.38 12.68
N PRO A 148 -13.36 1.04 12.60
CA PRO A 148 -12.06 0.39 12.49
C PRO A 148 -11.31 0.82 11.23
N THR A 149 -10.07 1.27 11.41
CA THR A 149 -9.20 1.68 10.30
C THR A 149 -8.62 0.45 9.59
N ILE A 150 -8.24 0.60 8.32
CA ILE A 150 -7.51 -0.44 7.58
C ILE A 150 -6.30 -0.93 8.38
N LYS A 151 -5.57 0.02 9.00
CA LYS A 151 -4.42 -0.27 9.86
C LYS A 151 -4.79 -1.18 11.03
N ALA A 152 -5.81 -0.80 11.81
CA ALA A 152 -6.24 -1.58 12.98
C ALA A 152 -6.65 -3.00 12.60
N GLU A 153 -7.39 -3.17 11.51
CA GLU A 153 -7.83 -4.50 11.06
C GLU A 153 -6.69 -5.35 10.51
N ILE A 154 -5.69 -4.74 9.86
CA ILE A 154 -4.49 -5.46 9.43
C ILE A 154 -3.70 -5.94 10.64
N LEU A 155 -3.47 -5.08 11.64
CA LEU A 155 -2.77 -5.46 12.87
C LEU A 155 -3.51 -6.57 13.62
N ARG A 156 -4.85 -6.49 13.68
CA ARG A 156 -5.67 -7.53 14.31
C ARG A 156 -5.59 -8.87 13.58
N LYS A 157 -5.61 -8.88 12.25
CA LYS A 157 -5.66 -10.12 11.44
C LYS A 157 -4.28 -10.71 11.14
N PHE A 158 -3.25 -9.87 11.02
CA PHE A 158 -1.92 -10.25 10.56
C PHE A 158 -0.81 -9.82 11.54
N GLY A 159 -1.13 -9.54 12.80
CA GLY A 159 -0.18 -8.99 13.78
C GLY A 159 1.11 -9.80 13.94
N GLU A 160 1.05 -11.12 13.77
CA GLU A 160 2.25 -11.99 13.80
C GLU A 160 3.22 -11.77 12.63
N ASN A 161 2.72 -11.17 11.54
CA ASN A 161 3.45 -10.88 10.31
C ASN A 161 3.64 -9.38 10.07
N VAL A 162 3.14 -8.51 10.95
CA VAL A 162 3.11 -7.05 10.72
C VAL A 162 3.71 -6.30 11.88
N GLN A 163 4.59 -5.35 11.55
CA GLN A 163 5.19 -4.42 12.50
C GLN A 163 4.83 -2.98 12.11
N GLU A 164 4.49 -2.16 13.09
CA GLU A 164 4.27 -0.73 12.88
C GLU A 164 5.59 0.02 12.70
N GLU A 165 5.60 1.01 11.80
CA GLU A 165 6.73 1.92 11.67
C GLU A 165 6.55 3.12 12.63
N LEU A 166 7.36 3.18 13.69
CA LEU A 166 7.26 4.19 14.76
C LEU A 166 7.30 5.65 14.25
N LEU A 167 8.05 5.89 13.17
CA LEU A 167 8.26 7.24 12.61
C LEU A 167 7.27 7.58 11.48
N ASN A 168 6.47 6.61 11.03
CA ASN A 168 5.49 6.83 9.97
C ASN A 168 4.21 6.03 10.27
N PRO A 169 3.24 6.62 11.01
CA PRO A 169 2.08 5.89 11.52
C PRO A 169 1.15 5.35 10.42
N GLY A 170 1.28 5.86 9.19
CA GLY A 170 0.56 5.37 8.01
C GLY A 170 1.27 4.22 7.27
N ARG A 171 2.40 3.72 7.77
CA ARG A 171 3.16 2.61 7.19
C ARG A 171 3.22 1.41 8.13
N LEU A 172 3.11 0.24 7.53
CA LEU A 172 3.29 -1.05 8.18
C LEU A 172 4.35 -1.85 7.43
N THR A 173 5.21 -2.55 8.15
CA THR A 173 6.15 -3.51 7.58
C THR A 173 5.57 -4.91 7.69
N PHE A 174 5.36 -5.57 6.56
CA PHE A 174 4.86 -6.94 6.46
C PHE A 174 6.01 -7.92 6.20
N ARG A 175 6.11 -8.96 7.03
CA ARG A 175 7.09 -10.04 6.97
C ARG A 175 6.38 -11.38 7.15
N VAL A 176 6.49 -12.24 6.15
CA VAL A 176 6.11 -13.65 6.30
C VAL A 176 7.18 -14.32 7.17
N GLN A 177 6.78 -14.97 8.26
CA GLN A 177 7.71 -15.74 9.08
C GLN A 177 8.23 -16.90 8.23
N GLU A 178 9.56 -17.05 8.11
CA GLU A 178 10.14 -18.28 7.58
C GLU A 178 9.76 -19.40 8.55
N THR A 179 8.87 -20.29 8.12
CA THR A 179 8.68 -21.56 8.83
C THR A 179 9.99 -22.33 8.66
N TYR A 180 10.82 -22.34 9.69
CA TYR A 180 11.93 -23.29 9.77
C TYR A 180 11.30 -24.68 9.72
N MET A 181 11.37 -25.32 8.56
CA MET A 181 11.19 -26.77 8.45
C MET A 181 12.36 -27.39 9.20
N ASP A 182 12.12 -27.71 10.47
CA ASP A 182 13.06 -28.40 11.33
C ASP A 182 13.23 -29.81 10.75
N TYR A 183 14.29 -30.03 9.97
CA TYR A 183 14.69 -31.37 9.52
C TYR A 183 15.29 -32.14 10.70
N ALA A 184 14.49 -32.35 11.75
CA ALA A 184 14.87 -33.16 12.88
C ALA A 184 14.73 -34.65 12.50
N HIS A 185 15.90 -35.27 12.31
CA HIS A 185 16.18 -36.70 12.56
C HIS A 185 15.78 -37.71 11.48
N VAL A 186 16.57 -37.77 10.41
CA VAL A 186 16.84 -39.06 9.77
C VAL A 186 17.81 -39.82 10.67
N ARG A 187 17.29 -40.68 11.55
CA ARG A 187 18.11 -41.70 12.22
C ARG A 187 18.61 -42.66 11.13
N VAL A 188 19.89 -42.56 10.81
CA VAL A 188 20.60 -43.60 10.06
C VAL A 188 20.65 -44.83 10.97
N VAL A 189 19.83 -45.83 10.67
CA VAL A 189 19.97 -47.17 11.27
C VAL A 189 21.07 -47.89 10.48
N PRO A 190 22.17 -48.34 11.11
CA PRO A 190 23.19 -49.09 10.40
C PRO A 190 22.63 -50.48 10.07
N ILE A 191 22.61 -50.83 8.79
CA ILE A 191 22.42 -52.22 8.36
C ILE A 191 23.72 -52.96 8.68
N LEU A 192 23.68 -53.78 9.73
CA LEU A 192 24.71 -54.77 10.02
C LEU A 192 24.52 -55.91 9.00
N ILE A 193 25.46 -56.05 8.05
CA ILE A 193 25.53 -57.21 7.17
C ILE A 193 26.29 -58.29 7.96
N MET A 194 25.66 -59.47 8.07
CA MET A 194 26.21 -60.68 8.68
C MET A 194 27.45 -61.19 7.96
#